data_AF-A0A1E1JVX8-F1
#
_entry.id   AF-A0A1E1JVX8-F1
#
_cell.length_a   1.000
_cell.length_b   1.000
_cell.length_c   1.000
_cell.angle_alpha   90.00
_cell.angle_beta   90.00
_cell.angle_gamma   90.00
#
_symmetry.space_group_name_H-M   'P 1'
#
loop_
_entity.id
_entity.type
_entity.pdbx_description
1 polymer ?
#
loop_
_entity_poly.entity_id
_entity_poly.type
_entity_poly.pdbx_seq_one_letter_code
_entity_poly.pdbx_strand_id
1 'polypeptide(L)'
;MESTYDLGPLVGMVWDQYANAGGQVVYRNLVSQETTLSIPPGWEDLATDIWTQDMTKTWPQWNDQRTGRAILRDPNPPPPSTYLDDPHIRSRITAIQRTPESLEPLYRRVTSEVLSYLYRRTDGFTLVQEDSADNLRPDFTIFKLLCRPGGSDYEHKLLIGEVKKLGES
;
A
#
# COMPACT_ATOMS: atom_id res chain seq x y z
N MET A 1 -27.17 -6.04 15.45
CA MET A 1 -26.35 -7.28 15.45
C MET A 1 -24.99 -6.89 14.94
N GLU A 2 -23.96 -6.96 15.77
CA GLU A 2 -22.59 -6.74 15.31
C GLU A 2 -22.20 -7.88 14.37
N SER A 3 -21.74 -7.55 13.17
CA SER A 3 -21.27 -8.55 12.21
C SER A 3 -19.98 -9.15 12.76
N THR A 4 -20.00 -10.44 13.09
CA THR A 4 -18.81 -11.23 13.38
C THR A 4 -18.53 -12.18 12.22
N TYR A 5 -17.27 -12.28 11.82
CA TYR A 5 -16.82 -13.18 10.77
C TYR A 5 -16.11 -14.36 11.41
N ASP A 6 -16.67 -15.55 11.21
CA ASP A 6 -16.09 -16.80 11.71
C ASP A 6 -14.82 -17.18 10.92
N LEU A 7 -13.67 -17.10 11.58
CA LEU A 7 -12.36 -17.46 11.00
C LEU A 7 -12.05 -18.95 11.19
N GLY A 8 -12.73 -19.59 12.14
CA GLY A 8 -12.67 -21.03 12.39
C GLY A 8 -11.85 -21.42 13.63
N PRO A 9 -11.85 -22.72 13.95
CA PRO A 9 -11.18 -23.24 15.14
C PRO A 9 -9.68 -23.39 14.93
N LEU A 10 -8.93 -23.15 16.01
CA LEU A 10 -7.51 -23.47 16.09
C LEU A 10 -7.32 -25.00 16.19
N VAL A 11 -6.15 -25.48 15.77
CA VAL A 11 -5.75 -26.89 15.90
C VAL A 11 -5.89 -27.33 17.36
N GLY A 12 -6.52 -28.49 17.57
CA GLY A 12 -6.89 -29.00 18.89
C GLY A 12 -8.31 -28.65 19.33
N MET A 13 -9.03 -27.79 18.59
CA MET A 13 -10.46 -27.48 18.82
C MET A 13 -10.75 -26.95 20.24
N VAL A 14 -9.76 -26.32 20.88
CA VAL A 14 -9.90 -25.68 22.20
C VAL A 14 -10.26 -24.21 22.06
N TRP A 15 -9.72 -23.56 21.04
CA TRP A 15 -9.94 -22.14 20.76
C TRP A 15 -10.60 -21.98 19.41
N ASP A 16 -11.49 -21.02 19.34
CA ASP A 16 -12.20 -20.61 18.13
C ASP A 16 -11.92 -19.15 17.85
N GLN A 17 -11.84 -18.79 16.57
CA GLN A 17 -11.38 -17.48 16.13
C GLN A 17 -12.47 -16.78 15.32
N TYR A 18 -12.69 -15.50 15.60
CA TYR A 18 -13.59 -14.66 14.82
C TYR A 18 -13.06 -13.23 14.70
N ALA A 19 -13.45 -12.54 13.63
CA ALA A 19 -13.20 -11.12 13.47
C ALA A 19 -14.45 -10.32 13.86
N ASN A 20 -14.29 -9.29 14.69
CA ASN A 20 -15.39 -8.38 14.99
C ASN A 20 -15.62 -7.35 13.86
N ALA A 21 -16.64 -6.51 13.99
CA ALA A 21 -16.96 -5.49 12.99
C ALA A 21 -15.84 -4.45 12.77
N GLY A 22 -14.94 -4.29 13.74
CA GLY A 22 -13.74 -3.46 13.62
C GLY A 22 -12.54 -4.16 12.94
N GLY A 23 -12.70 -5.41 12.50
CA GLY A 23 -11.64 -6.21 11.92
C GLY A 23 -10.61 -6.73 12.92
N GLN A 24 -10.89 -6.62 14.23
CA GLN A 24 -10.04 -7.17 15.27
C GLN A 24 -10.31 -8.67 15.41
N VAL A 25 -9.24 -9.44 15.50
CA VAL A 25 -9.30 -10.88 15.72
C VAL A 25 -9.48 -11.15 17.20
N VAL A 26 -10.46 -11.99 17.52
CA VAL A 26 -10.82 -12.40 18.88
C VAL A 26 -10.74 -13.93 18.96
N TYR A 27 -10.24 -14.43 20.07
CA TYR A 27 -10.16 -15.85 20.39
C TYR A 27 -11.13 -16.18 21.51
N ARG A 28 -11.90 -17.24 21.35
CA ARG A 28 -12.83 -17.77 22.36
C ARG A 28 -12.45 -19.19 22.71
N ASN A 29 -12.24 -19.45 23.99
CA ASN A 29 -12.04 -20.80 24.48
C ASN A 29 -13.38 -21.53 24.47
N LEU A 30 -13.47 -22.65 23.76
CA LEU A 30 -14.71 -23.42 23.61
C LEU A 30 -15.10 -24.17 24.89
N VAL A 31 -14.14 -24.40 25.80
CA VAL A 31 -14.37 -25.09 27.08
C VAL A 31 -14.69 -24.09 28.19
N SER A 32 -13.83 -23.10 28.41
CA SER A 32 -13.99 -22.12 29.50
C SER A 32 -14.90 -20.94 29.15
N GLN A 33 -15.25 -20.76 27.86
CA GLN A 33 -15.98 -19.61 27.34
C GLN A 33 -15.27 -18.26 27.54
N GLU A 34 -13.98 -18.28 27.87
CA GLU A 34 -13.16 -17.08 27.98
C GLU A 34 -12.87 -16.48 26.59
N THR A 35 -12.90 -15.16 26.49
CA THR A 35 -12.55 -14.43 25.26
C THR A 35 -11.33 -13.56 25.47
N THR A 36 -10.42 -13.55 24.50
CA THR A 36 -9.21 -12.72 24.52
C THR A 36 -8.90 -12.15 23.14
N LEU A 37 -8.21 -11.01 23.10
CA LEU A 37 -7.66 -10.41 21.88
C LEU A 37 -6.22 -10.86 21.62
N SER A 38 -5.56 -11.43 22.63
CA SER A 38 -4.20 -11.95 22.52
C SER A 38 -4.21 -13.38 22.01
N ILE A 39 -3.16 -13.76 21.27
CA ILE A 39 -3.01 -15.14 20.79
C ILE A 39 -2.91 -16.08 22.01
N PRO A 40 -3.70 -17.17 22.07
CA PRO A 40 -3.63 -18.12 23.18
C PRO A 40 -2.23 -18.76 23.30
N PRO A 41 -1.74 -19.01 24.54
CA PRO A 41 -0.45 -19.66 24.74
C PRO A 41 -0.39 -21.04 24.09
N GLY A 42 0.64 -21.30 23.27
CA GLY A 42 0.81 -22.53 22.48
C GLY A 42 0.38 -22.41 21.02
N TRP A 43 -0.29 -21.32 20.63
CA TRP A 43 -0.70 -21.02 19.24
C TRP A 43 -0.03 -19.76 18.67
N GLU A 44 1.07 -19.32 19.28
CA GLU A 44 1.89 -18.20 18.81
C GLU A 44 2.53 -18.51 17.46
N ASP A 45 2.83 -17.46 16.70
CA ASP A 45 3.56 -17.59 15.44
C ASP A 45 5.03 -17.93 15.62
N LEU A 46 5.51 -18.80 14.75
CA LEU A 46 6.92 -19.03 14.51
C LEU A 46 7.28 -18.52 13.11
N ALA A 47 8.52 -18.06 12.97
CA ALA A 47 9.07 -17.63 11.68
C ALA A 47 9.10 -18.76 10.63
N THR A 48 9.02 -20.02 11.07
CA THR A 48 9.01 -21.21 10.21
C THR A 48 7.60 -21.68 9.85
N ASP A 49 6.55 -21.01 10.34
CA ASP A 49 5.17 -21.41 10.07
C ASP A 49 4.82 -21.19 8.60
N ILE A 50 4.08 -22.16 8.05
CA ILE A 50 3.65 -22.15 6.66
C ILE A 50 2.20 -21.72 6.62
N TRP A 51 1.96 -20.61 5.94
CA TRP A 51 0.65 -20.01 5.78
C TRP A 51 0.07 -20.36 4.41
N THR A 52 -1.17 -20.85 4.40
CA THR A 52 -1.88 -21.20 3.15
C THR A 52 -3.14 -20.37 3.04
N GLN A 53 -3.39 -19.82 1.85
CA GLN A 53 -4.62 -19.09 1.59
C GLN A 53 -5.82 -20.04 1.59
N ASP A 54 -6.84 -19.72 2.36
CA ASP A 54 -8.12 -20.43 2.37
C ASP A 54 -9.01 -19.89 1.26
N MET A 55 -9.26 -20.75 0.27
CA MET A 55 -10.09 -20.43 -0.89
C MET A 55 -11.56 -20.85 -0.71
N THR A 56 -11.92 -21.43 0.44
CA THR A 56 -13.27 -21.95 0.71
C THR A 56 -14.23 -20.90 1.25
N LYS A 57 -13.69 -19.80 1.80
CA LYS A 57 -14.45 -18.68 2.37
C LYS A 57 -14.67 -17.60 1.30
N THR A 58 -15.70 -16.77 1.49
CA THR A 58 -15.99 -15.64 0.59
C THR A 58 -15.07 -14.44 0.79
N TRP A 59 -14.15 -14.50 1.76
CA TRP A 59 -13.14 -13.48 2.05
C TRP A 59 -11.74 -14.12 2.10
N PRO A 60 -10.68 -13.37 1.78
CA PRO A 60 -9.31 -13.89 1.89
C PRO A 60 -8.92 -14.06 3.35
N GLN A 61 -8.50 -15.26 3.71
CA GLN A 61 -7.79 -15.54 4.97
C GLN A 61 -6.61 -16.49 4.69
N TRP A 62 -5.57 -16.41 5.51
CA TRP A 62 -4.43 -17.31 5.48
C TRP A 62 -4.44 -18.11 6.78
N ASN A 63 -4.38 -19.43 6.66
CA ASN A 63 -4.38 -20.33 7.81
C ASN A 63 -2.95 -20.87 8.00
N ASP A 64 -2.45 -20.80 9.22
CA ASP A 64 -1.22 -21.48 9.62
C ASP A 64 -1.47 -22.99 9.68
N GLN A 65 -0.67 -23.77 8.97
CA GLN A 65 -0.78 -25.23 8.93
C GLN A 65 -0.49 -25.89 10.28
N ARG A 66 0.28 -25.24 11.17
CA ARG A 66 0.61 -25.80 12.49
C ARG A 66 -0.47 -25.50 13.52
N THR A 67 -0.90 -24.24 13.62
CA THR A 67 -1.83 -23.80 14.67
C THR A 67 -3.27 -23.74 14.22
N GLY A 68 -3.55 -23.79 12.92
CA GLY A 68 -4.87 -23.57 12.34
C GLY A 68 -5.35 -22.12 12.47
N ARG A 69 -4.50 -21.23 12.98
CA ARG A 69 -4.86 -19.83 13.20
C ARG A 69 -5.02 -19.14 11.86
N ALA A 70 -6.06 -18.32 11.72
CA ALA A 70 -6.26 -17.51 10.52
C ALA A 70 -5.75 -16.08 10.74
N ILE A 71 -5.24 -15.47 9.67
CA ILE A 71 -5.00 -14.04 9.57
C ILE A 71 -5.67 -13.50 8.31
N LEU A 72 -6.11 -12.24 8.36
CA LEU A 72 -6.82 -11.58 7.25
C LEU A 72 -5.90 -10.77 6.33
N ARG A 73 -4.61 -10.74 6.63
CA ARG A 73 -3.59 -10.08 5.83
C ARG A 73 -2.59 -11.11 5.37
N ASP A 74 -2.09 -10.92 4.16
CA ASP A 74 -1.03 -11.76 3.63
C ASP A 74 0.17 -11.70 4.59
N PRO A 75 0.62 -12.85 5.15
CA PRO A 75 1.80 -12.88 6.02
C PRO A 75 3.08 -12.53 5.26
N ASN A 76 3.08 -12.72 3.94
CA ASN A 76 4.21 -12.43 3.06
C ASN A 76 3.73 -11.56 1.89
N PRO A 77 3.32 -10.30 2.16
CA PRO A 77 2.78 -9.46 1.10
C PRO A 77 3.84 -9.27 0.01
N PRO A 78 3.45 -9.22 -1.28
CA PRO A 78 4.40 -8.92 -2.34
C PRO A 78 5.05 -7.56 -2.05
N PRO A 79 6.32 -7.36 -2.45
CA PRO A 79 6.97 -6.06 -2.34
C PRO A 79 6.09 -4.96 -2.95
N PRO A 80 6.03 -3.77 -2.33
CA PRO A 80 5.28 -2.65 -2.91
C PRO A 80 5.75 -2.39 -4.33
N SER A 81 4.81 -2.31 -5.28
CA SER A 81 5.18 -2.04 -6.66
C SER A 81 5.78 -0.64 -6.78
N THR A 82 6.93 -0.56 -7.43
CA THR A 82 7.67 0.67 -7.67
C THR A 82 7.40 1.19 -9.08
N TYR A 83 7.74 2.46 -9.34
CA TYR A 83 7.65 3.02 -10.70
C TYR A 83 8.54 2.29 -11.71
N LEU A 84 9.52 1.49 -11.26
CA LEU A 84 10.38 0.68 -12.12
C LEU A 84 9.70 -0.61 -12.62
N ASP A 85 8.58 -1.00 -12.01
CA ASP A 85 7.76 -2.12 -12.49
C ASP A 85 6.95 -1.71 -13.73
N ASP A 86 6.73 -0.41 -13.94
CA ASP A 86 6.15 0.11 -15.18
C ASP A 86 7.19 0.04 -16.32
N PRO A 87 6.93 -0.73 -17.39
CA PRO A 87 7.90 -0.94 -18.46
C PRO A 87 8.21 0.35 -19.23
N HIS A 88 7.26 1.30 -19.32
CA HIS A 88 7.46 2.58 -19.99
C HIS A 88 8.38 3.48 -19.17
N ILE A 89 8.11 3.64 -17.88
CA ILE A 89 8.95 4.45 -16.98
C ILE A 89 10.36 3.88 -16.92
N ARG A 90 10.49 2.56 -16.71
CA ARG A 90 11.78 1.88 -16.68
C ARG A 90 12.59 2.12 -17.95
N SER A 91 11.97 1.95 -19.13
CA SER A 91 12.65 2.13 -20.41
C SER A 91 13.23 3.54 -20.58
N ARG A 92 12.50 4.56 -20.13
CA ARG A 92 12.89 5.97 -20.27
C ARG A 92 13.97 6.39 -19.27
N ILE A 93 13.90 5.86 -18.05
CA ILE A 93 14.98 6.03 -17.07
C ILE A 93 16.26 5.38 -17.60
N THR A 94 16.19 4.15 -18.12
CA THR A 94 17.35 3.47 -18.71
C THR A 94 17.92 4.27 -19.90
N ALA A 95 17.07 4.88 -20.73
CA ALA A 95 17.52 5.72 -21.83
C ALA A 95 18.32 6.93 -21.33
N ILE A 96 17.79 7.68 -20.35
CA ILE A 96 18.48 8.85 -19.78
C ILE A 96 19.79 8.46 -19.09
N GLN A 97 19.80 7.34 -18.35
CA GLN A 97 21.03 6.85 -17.70
C GLN A 97 22.15 6.54 -18.70
N ARG A 98 21.81 6.12 -19.92
CA ARG A 98 22.79 5.86 -21.00
C ARG A 98 23.24 7.13 -21.71
N THR A 99 22.48 8.21 -21.61
CA THR A 99 22.76 9.49 -22.28
C THR A 99 22.70 10.64 -21.29
N PRO A 100 23.64 10.74 -20.33
CA PRO A 100 23.62 11.76 -19.28
C PRO A 100 23.75 13.20 -19.81
N GLU A 101 24.25 13.36 -21.02
CA GLU A 101 24.39 14.66 -21.69
C GLU A 101 23.07 15.18 -22.30
N SER A 102 21.97 14.43 -22.16
CA SER A 102 20.64 14.79 -22.68
C SER A 102 20.19 16.16 -22.20
N LEU A 103 19.35 16.85 -22.99
CA LEU A 103 18.83 18.17 -22.64
C LEU A 103 17.88 18.09 -21.42
N GLU A 104 17.84 19.15 -20.60
CA GLU A 104 16.95 19.26 -19.42
C GLU A 104 15.47 18.91 -19.72
N PRO A 105 14.88 19.27 -20.88
CA PRO A 105 13.52 18.86 -21.23
C PRO A 105 13.29 17.33 -21.25
N LEU A 106 14.32 16.53 -21.57
CA LEU A 106 14.21 15.07 -21.53
C LEU A 106 14.16 14.56 -20.09
N TYR A 107 14.99 15.11 -19.20
CA TYR A 107 14.92 14.84 -17.77
C TYR A 107 13.57 15.24 -17.20
N ARG A 108 13.07 16.43 -17.56
CA ARG A 108 11.76 16.91 -17.11
C ARG A 108 10.63 15.95 -17.49
N ARG A 109 10.64 15.47 -18.74
CA ARG A 109 9.64 14.49 -19.24
C ARG A 109 9.65 13.18 -18.46
N VAL A 110 10.83 12.64 -18.14
CA VAL A 110 10.93 11.37 -17.40
C VAL A 110 10.56 11.56 -15.94
N THR A 111 11.00 12.66 -15.31
CA THR A 111 10.57 13.03 -13.97
C THR A 111 9.06 13.19 -13.88
N SER A 112 8.40 13.81 -14.88
CA SER A 112 6.93 13.94 -14.92
C SER A 112 6.22 12.59 -14.85
N GLU A 113 6.76 11.56 -15.52
CA GLU A 113 6.15 10.23 -15.53
C GLU A 113 6.35 9.50 -14.20
N VAL A 114 7.53 9.62 -13.59
CA VAL A 114 7.76 9.11 -12.23
C VAL A 114 6.83 9.81 -11.23
N LEU A 115 6.70 11.13 -11.30
CA LEU A 115 5.82 11.89 -10.43
C LEU A 115 4.34 11.52 -10.65
N SER A 116 3.92 11.28 -11.89
CA SER A 116 2.56 10.82 -12.20
C SER A 116 2.25 9.44 -11.61
N TYR A 117 3.24 8.55 -11.57
CA TYR A 117 3.11 7.23 -10.92
C TYR A 117 2.95 7.35 -9.41
N LEU A 118 3.72 8.25 -8.78
CA LEU A 118 3.72 8.47 -7.33
C LEU A 118 2.49 9.27 -6.85
N TYR A 119 2.08 10.28 -7.62
CA TYR A 119 1.00 11.21 -7.27
C TYR A 119 -0.20 10.99 -8.20
N ARG A 120 -0.88 9.87 -7.98
CA ARG A 120 -1.96 9.43 -8.88
C ARG A 120 -3.18 10.32 -8.76
N ARG A 121 -3.83 10.54 -9.91
CA ARG A 121 -5.11 11.26 -9.97
C ARG A 121 -6.22 10.56 -9.18
N THR A 122 -6.19 9.23 -9.12
CA THR A 122 -7.11 8.41 -8.32
C THR A 122 -7.02 8.73 -6.83
N ASP A 123 -5.87 9.22 -6.37
CA ASP A 123 -5.62 9.48 -4.96
C ASP A 123 -5.85 10.97 -4.61
N GLY A 124 -6.44 11.72 -5.54
CA GLY A 124 -6.80 13.14 -5.40
C GLY A 124 -5.68 14.11 -5.74
N PHE A 125 -4.57 13.63 -6.32
CA PHE A 125 -3.49 14.49 -6.78
C PHE A 125 -3.71 14.97 -8.22
N THR A 126 -3.17 16.13 -8.53
CA THR A 126 -3.02 16.59 -9.91
C THR A 126 -1.60 17.10 -10.07
N LEU A 127 -0.95 16.61 -11.12
CA LEU A 127 0.36 17.06 -11.56
C LEU A 127 0.17 17.99 -12.76
N VAL A 128 0.74 19.17 -12.68
CA VAL A 128 0.88 20.12 -13.78
C VAL A 128 2.37 20.23 -14.09
N GLN A 129 2.74 19.97 -15.33
CA GLN A 129 4.07 20.29 -15.85
C GLN A 129 3.94 21.63 -16.57
N GLU A 130 4.72 22.63 -16.15
CA GLU A 130 4.71 23.94 -16.79
C GLU A 130 5.30 23.86 -18.20
N ASP A 131 4.76 24.69 -19.09
CA ASP A 131 5.02 24.58 -20.53
C ASP A 131 6.48 24.86 -20.87
N SER A 132 6.91 24.27 -21.98
CA SER A 132 8.31 24.16 -22.45
C SER A 132 8.97 25.46 -22.92
N ALA A 133 8.50 26.63 -22.46
CA ALA A 133 9.17 27.88 -22.70
C ALA A 133 10.42 28.01 -21.82
N ASP A 134 11.53 28.42 -22.42
CA ASP A 134 12.77 28.70 -21.71
C ASP A 134 12.49 29.73 -20.59
N ASN A 135 12.83 29.37 -19.34
CA ASN A 135 12.70 30.15 -18.10
C ASN A 135 11.35 30.17 -17.36
N LEU A 136 10.36 29.35 -17.69
CA LEU A 136 9.22 29.15 -16.79
C LEU A 136 9.62 28.22 -15.62
N ARG A 137 9.58 28.77 -14.40
CA ARG A 137 9.67 28.01 -13.15
C ARG A 137 8.36 28.18 -12.38
N PRO A 138 7.88 27.12 -11.70
CA PRO A 138 8.52 25.83 -11.50
C PRO A 138 8.35 24.84 -12.67
N ASP A 139 9.08 23.73 -12.68
CA ASP A 139 8.91 22.70 -13.71
C ASP A 139 7.67 21.84 -13.46
N PHE A 140 7.34 21.64 -12.18
CA PHE A 140 6.23 20.82 -11.74
C PHE A 140 5.49 21.49 -10.59
N THR A 141 4.17 21.40 -10.66
CA THR A 141 3.27 21.70 -9.56
C THR A 141 2.42 20.47 -9.29
N ILE A 142 2.55 19.91 -8.09
CA ILE A 142 1.71 18.81 -7.60
C ILE A 142 0.79 19.39 -6.55
N PHE A 143 -0.53 19.27 -6.78
CA PHE A 143 -1.54 19.69 -5.82
C PHE A 143 -2.44 18.53 -5.42
N LYS A 144 -2.78 18.46 -4.14
CA LYS A 144 -3.80 17.54 -3.62
C LYS A 144 -4.95 18.34 -3.04
N LEU A 145 -6.16 18.06 -3.52
CA LEU A 145 -7.39 18.58 -2.92
C LEU A 145 -7.89 17.57 -1.88
N LEU A 146 -7.88 17.92 -0.59
CA LEU A 146 -8.43 17.07 0.45
C LEU A 146 -9.91 17.40 0.64
N CYS A 147 -10.79 16.54 0.12
CA CYS A 147 -12.21 16.62 0.42
C CYS A 147 -12.47 16.03 1.81
N ARG A 148 -12.99 16.84 2.74
CA ARG A 148 -13.55 16.33 4.00
C ARG A 148 -15.03 16.00 3.82
N PRO A 149 -15.52 14.86 4.35
CA PRO A 149 -16.96 14.61 4.42
C PRO A 149 -17.64 15.76 5.18
N GLY A 150 -18.62 16.42 4.57
CA GLY A 150 -19.37 17.53 5.21
C GLY A 150 -19.09 18.94 4.67
N GLY A 151 -18.24 19.10 3.64
CA GLY A 151 -18.18 20.36 2.87
C GLY A 151 -17.44 21.54 3.52
N SER A 152 -16.60 21.29 4.52
CA SER A 152 -15.74 22.31 5.13
C SER A 152 -14.55 22.70 4.25
N ASP A 153 -13.89 23.83 4.56
CA ASP A 153 -12.75 24.40 3.82
C ASP A 153 -11.69 23.36 3.42
N TYR A 154 -11.32 23.41 2.14
CA TYR A 154 -10.38 22.49 1.50
C TYR A 154 -8.96 22.73 2.00
N GLU A 155 -8.43 21.79 2.79
CA GLU A 155 -7.01 21.74 3.06
C GLU A 155 -6.30 21.28 1.77
N HIS A 156 -5.38 22.10 1.25
CA HIS A 156 -4.60 21.77 0.06
C HIS A 156 -3.17 21.44 0.46
N LYS A 157 -2.59 20.46 -0.23
CA LYS A 157 -1.13 20.22 -0.19
C LYS A 157 -0.55 20.59 -1.53
N LEU A 158 0.48 21.45 -1.51
CA LEU A 158 1.18 21.94 -2.68
C LEU A 158 2.65 21.51 -2.58
N LEU A 159 3.15 20.85 -3.63
CA LEU A 159 4.56 20.57 -3.81
C LEU A 159 5.00 21.17 -5.14
N ILE A 160 6.08 21.93 -5.09
CA ILE A 160 6.68 22.59 -6.24
C ILE A 160 8.08 22.01 -6.44
N GLY A 161 8.43 21.68 -7.68
CA GLY A 161 9.71 21.06 -8.00
C GLY A 161 10.38 21.64 -9.24
N GLU A 162 11.70 21.62 -9.23
CA GLU A 162 12.56 21.92 -10.37
C GLU A 162 13.43 20.70 -10.67
N VAL A 163 13.73 20.48 -11.96
CA VAL A 163 14.67 19.48 -12.44
C VAL A 163 15.91 20.21 -12.94
N LYS A 164 17.05 19.78 -12.41
CA LYS A 164 18.37 20.29 -12.78
C LYS A 164 19.24 19.11 -13.23
N LYS A 165 20.22 19.36 -14.10
CA LYS A 165 21.27 18.36 -14.30
C LYS A 165 22.16 18.28 -13.07
N LEU A 166 22.87 17.15 -12.95
CA LEU A 166 23.85 16.96 -11.90
C LEU A 166 24.95 18.03 -12.03
N GLY A 167 25.07 18.90 -11.02
CA GLY A 167 26.07 19.98 -10.99
C GLY A 167 25.54 21.36 -11.40
N GLU A 168 24.27 21.49 -11.77
CA GLU A 168 23.61 22.78 -12.03
C GLU A 168 22.84 23.27 -10.81
N SER A 169 22.86 24.60 -10.58
CA SER A 169 22.12 25.31 -9.51
C SER A 169 20.85 25.93 -10.06
#